data_AF-C0Q0J2-F1
#
_entry.id   AF-C0Q0J2-F1
#
_cell.length_a   1.000
_cell.length_b   1.000
_cell.length_c   1.000
_cell.angle_alpha   90.00
_cell.angle_beta   90.00
_cell.angle_gamma   90.00
#
_symmetry.space_group_name_H-M   'P 1'
#
loop_
_entity.id
_entity.type
_entity.pdbx_description
1 polymer ?
#
loop_
_entity_poly.entity_id
_entity_poly.type
_entity_poly.pdbx_seq_one_letter_code
_entity_poly.pdbx_strand_id
1 'polypeptide(L)'
;MLVSQDGEPVIVLCLFVALEEGRWIVEQCFSGIMNNDKTIAILYGQHVHLFDTDSHQVKSLFLDDYVGHIYSIPDVWDHKASLSENFLVTTFQYTFLIHVSSGIIWRSEPCGIDGVIIHDIREGIIYGSGEWDPPDGWAPFNLRLSDGHRA
;
A
#
# COMPACT_ATOMS: atom_id res chain seq x y z
N MET A 1 5.26 5.36 16.55
CA MET A 1 6.30 4.60 15.86
C MET A 1 7.64 5.31 16.05
N LEU A 2 8.70 4.59 16.40
CA LEU A 2 10.04 5.17 16.56
C LEU A 2 10.84 4.93 15.27
N VAL A 3 11.35 6.00 14.67
CA VAL A 3 12.30 5.97 13.56
C VAL A 3 13.69 6.16 14.14
N SER A 4 14.59 5.23 13.80
CA SER A 4 15.98 5.24 14.26
C SER A 4 16.94 5.11 13.10
N GLN A 5 18.08 5.78 13.20
CA GLN A 5 19.20 5.70 12.27
C GLN A 5 20.42 5.25 13.05
N ASP A 6 21.09 4.19 12.59
CA ASP A 6 22.25 3.58 13.28
C ASP A 6 21.99 3.23 14.76
N GLY A 7 20.74 2.85 15.08
CA GLY A 7 20.31 2.49 16.44
C GLY A 7 19.94 3.68 17.32
N GLU A 8 20.14 4.92 16.86
CA GLU A 8 19.77 6.12 17.59
C GLU A 8 18.39 6.62 17.17
N PRO A 9 17.51 6.99 18.11
CA PRO A 9 16.20 7.51 17.80
C PRO A 9 16.32 8.89 17.15
N VAL A 10 15.78 9.03 15.94
CA VAL A 10 15.77 10.31 15.22
C VAL A 10 14.41 10.98 15.34
N ILE A 11 13.31 10.21 15.20
CA ILE A 11 11.95 10.76 15.13
C ILE A 11 10.93 9.81 15.77
N VAL A 12 9.91 10.37 16.42
CA VAL A 12 8.71 9.64 16.80
C VAL A 12 7.55 10.06 15.88
N LEU A 13 7.07 9.12 15.08
CA LEU A 13 5.87 9.31 14.26
C LEU A 13 4.63 8.93 15.07
N CYS A 14 3.77 9.90 15.30
CA CYS A 14 2.46 9.71 15.93
C CYS A 14 1.39 9.56 14.84
N LEU A 15 0.78 8.38 14.77
CA LEU A 15 -0.34 8.10 13.86
C LEU A 15 -1.63 8.38 14.62
N PHE A 16 -2.52 9.15 14.00
CA PHE A 16 -3.83 9.49 14.56
C PHE A 16 -4.92 9.02 13.61
N VAL A 17 -6.01 8.52 14.17
CA VAL A 17 -7.20 8.09 13.43
C VAL A 17 -8.26 9.17 13.54
N ALA A 18 -8.89 9.52 12.42
CA ALA A 18 -10.09 10.34 12.46
C ALA A 18 -11.29 9.48 12.89
N LEU A 19 -12.07 10.00 13.84
CA LEU A 19 -13.34 9.39 14.23
C LEU A 19 -14.46 9.98 13.36
N GLU A 20 -15.26 9.12 12.74
CA GLU A 20 -16.50 9.57 12.10
C GLU A 20 -17.46 10.07 13.18
N GLU A 21 -17.88 11.33 13.06
CA GLU A 21 -18.73 12.06 14.01
C GLU A 21 -18.27 11.97 15.48
N GLY A 22 -16.99 11.72 15.72
CA GLY A 22 -16.44 11.53 17.07
C GLY A 22 -16.89 10.24 17.77
N ARG A 23 -17.46 9.27 17.04
CA ARG A 23 -18.08 8.06 17.64
C ARG A 23 -17.51 6.75 17.12
N TRP A 24 -17.13 6.67 15.85
CA TRP A 24 -16.73 5.40 15.22
C TRP A 24 -15.37 5.52 14.56
N ILE A 25 -14.54 4.49 14.78
CA ILE A 25 -13.32 4.29 13.99
C ILE A 25 -13.77 3.68 12.66
N VAL A 26 -13.59 4.43 11.58
CA VAL A 26 -13.89 4.02 10.20
C VAL A 26 -12.63 3.71 9.42
N GLU A 27 -11.56 3.37 10.13
CA GLU A 27 -10.26 3.04 9.57
C GLU A 27 -9.87 1.62 10.00
N GLN A 28 -9.30 0.86 9.07
CA GLN A 28 -8.60 -0.39 9.39
C GLN A 28 -7.38 -0.09 10.28
N CYS A 29 -6.96 -1.09 11.06
CA CYS A 29 -5.73 -1.02 11.86
C CYS A 29 -4.49 -0.90 10.96
N PHE A 30 -3.34 -0.64 11.57
CA PHE A 30 -2.04 -0.66 10.88
C PHE A 30 -1.85 -1.95 10.07
N SER A 31 -1.56 -1.80 8.77
CA SER A 31 -1.47 -2.91 7.83
C SER A 31 -0.01 -3.24 7.47
N GLY A 32 0.83 -2.23 7.23
CA GLY A 32 2.20 -2.49 6.79
C GLY A 32 3.12 -1.28 6.83
N ILE A 33 4.42 -1.57 6.83
CA ILE A 33 5.49 -0.58 6.70
C ILE A 33 6.56 -1.13 5.75
N MET A 34 7.09 -0.27 4.91
CA MET A 34 8.33 -0.50 4.17
C MET A 34 9.15 0.77 4.15
N ASN A 35 10.47 0.63 4.01
CA ASN A 35 11.34 1.78 3.89
C ASN A 35 12.50 1.51 2.93
N ASN A 36 13.06 2.60 2.42
CA ASN A 36 14.41 2.66 1.88
C ASN A 36 15.20 3.70 2.68
N ASP A 37 16.35 4.14 2.18
CA ASP A 37 17.22 5.10 2.88
C ASP A 37 16.56 6.47 3.07
N LYS A 38 15.60 6.84 2.21
CA LYS A 38 15.02 8.19 2.13
C LYS A 38 13.55 8.28 2.52
N THR A 39 12.82 7.18 2.42
CA THR A 39 11.37 7.19 2.56
C THR A 39 10.89 6.02 3.38
N ILE A 40 10.00 6.30 4.31
CA ILE A 40 9.22 5.32 5.05
C ILE A 40 7.79 5.39 4.53
N ALA A 41 7.32 4.32 3.89
CA ALA A 41 5.93 4.12 3.51
C ALA A 41 5.18 3.39 4.61
N ILE A 42 4.10 4.01 5.10
CA ILE A 42 3.25 3.49 6.16
C ILE A 42 1.86 3.31 5.60
N LEU A 43 1.37 2.07 5.62
CA LEU A 43 0.05 1.69 5.16
C LEU A 43 -0.88 1.57 6.37
N TYR A 44 -1.85 2.49 6.45
CA TYR A 44 -2.67 2.68 7.64
C TYR A 44 -4.08 3.17 7.30
N GLY A 45 -5.12 2.51 7.83
CA GLY A 45 -6.50 2.93 7.67
C GLY A 45 -6.97 2.87 6.21
N GLN A 46 -7.03 4.04 5.57
CA GLN A 46 -7.36 4.22 4.15
C GLN A 46 -6.27 5.01 3.41
N HIS A 47 -5.07 5.06 3.98
CA HIS A 47 -4.00 5.94 3.55
C HIS A 47 -2.67 5.21 3.36
N VAL A 48 -1.88 5.76 2.45
CA VAL A 48 -0.43 5.58 2.41
C VAL A 48 0.21 6.88 2.87
N HIS A 49 0.99 6.82 3.94
CA HIS A 49 1.82 7.94 4.39
C HIS A 49 3.25 7.71 3.94
N LEU A 50 3.80 8.69 3.23
CA LEU A 50 5.18 8.72 2.77
C LEU A 50 5.92 9.76 3.59
N PHE A 51 6.75 9.27 4.50
CA PHE A 51 7.59 10.08 5.36
C PHE A 51 8.99 10.17 4.77
N ASP A 52 9.43 11.39 4.45
CA ASP A 52 10.77 11.67 3.95
C ASP A 52 11.74 11.85 5.13
N THR A 53 12.79 11.04 5.17
CA THR A 53 13.73 10.98 6.31
C THR A 53 14.69 12.15 6.37
N ASP A 54 14.90 12.87 5.26
CA ASP A 54 15.82 14.01 5.20
C ASP A 54 15.11 15.32 5.61
N SER A 55 13.92 15.56 5.05
CA SER A 55 13.14 16.79 5.23
C SER A 55 12.09 16.70 6.34
N HIS A 56 11.84 15.49 6.83
CA HIS A 56 10.81 15.16 7.81
C HIS A 56 9.38 15.52 7.37
N GLN A 57 9.17 15.71 6.06
CA GLN A 57 7.85 15.97 5.51
C GLN A 57 7.05 14.68 5.36
N VAL A 58 5.74 14.78 5.56
CA VAL A 58 4.79 13.69 5.33
C VAL A 58 3.91 14.04 4.13
N LYS A 59 3.84 13.13 3.17
CA LYS A 59 2.81 13.12 2.14
C LYS A 59 1.82 12.00 2.42
N SER A 60 0.54 12.33 2.56
CA SER A 60 -0.53 11.36 2.76
C SER A 60 -1.33 11.20 1.47
N LEU A 61 -1.53 9.96 1.05
CA LEU A 61 -2.33 9.60 -0.12
C LEU A 61 -3.58 8.87 0.37
N PHE A 62 -4.75 9.46 0.15
CA PHE A 62 -6.03 8.82 0.46
C PHE A 62 -6.40 7.85 -0.67
N LEU A 63 -6.70 6.60 -0.32
CA LEU A 63 -7.00 5.54 -1.27
C LEU A 63 -8.50 5.28 -1.44
N ASP A 64 -9.35 5.91 -0.62
CA ASP A 64 -10.81 5.76 -0.64
C ASP A 64 -11.28 4.31 -0.50
N ASP A 65 -10.49 3.50 0.21
CA ASP A 65 -10.77 2.10 0.50
C ASP A 65 -9.87 1.62 1.64
N TYR A 66 -10.27 0.55 2.31
CA TYR A 66 -9.49 -0.03 3.40
C TYR A 66 -8.19 -0.64 2.91
N VAL A 67 -7.08 -0.28 3.55
CA VAL A 67 -5.77 -0.75 3.13
C VAL A 67 -5.58 -2.26 3.37
N GLY A 68 -4.97 -2.94 2.40
CA GLY A 68 -4.67 -4.36 2.42
C GLY A 68 -3.18 -4.62 2.65
N HIS A 69 -2.39 -4.59 1.58
CA HIS A 69 -0.95 -4.89 1.63
C HIS A 69 -0.11 -3.88 0.85
N ILE A 70 1.17 -3.79 1.20
CA ILE A 70 2.20 -3.04 0.46
C ILE A 70 3.19 -4.04 -0.14
N TYR A 71 3.66 -3.77 -1.36
CA TYR A 71 4.60 -4.63 -2.07
C TYR A 71 5.69 -3.79 -2.76
N SER A 72 6.94 -4.12 -2.50
CA SER A 72 8.06 -3.62 -3.32
C SER A 72 8.04 -4.33 -4.68
N ILE A 73 8.50 -3.67 -5.73
CA ILE A 73 8.59 -4.27 -7.07
C ILE A 73 10.05 -4.28 -7.55
N PRO A 74 10.49 -5.31 -8.29
CA PRO A 74 9.67 -6.40 -8.87
C PRO A 74 9.32 -7.53 -7.87
N ASP A 75 9.97 -7.63 -6.73
CA ASP A 75 9.90 -8.79 -5.85
C ASP A 75 8.87 -8.63 -4.71
N VAL A 76 7.61 -8.98 -4.99
CA VAL A 76 6.47 -8.73 -4.09
C VAL A 76 6.49 -9.53 -2.77
N TRP A 77 7.26 -10.62 -2.67
CA TRP A 77 7.34 -11.45 -1.44
C TRP A 77 8.73 -11.50 -0.80
N ASP A 78 9.70 -10.71 -1.29
CA ASP A 78 10.98 -10.65 -0.60
C ASP A 78 10.85 -9.80 0.67
N HIS A 79 10.77 -10.47 1.82
CA HIS A 79 10.69 -9.84 3.14
C HIS A 79 11.93 -9.00 3.50
N LYS A 80 13.02 -9.09 2.72
CA LYS A 80 14.20 -8.25 2.86
C LYS A 80 14.23 -7.09 1.86
N ALA A 81 13.27 -7.02 0.94
CA ALA A 81 13.23 -5.95 -0.03
C ALA A 81 13.00 -4.60 0.65
N SER A 82 13.87 -3.64 0.33
CA SER A 82 13.63 -2.23 0.60
C SER A 82 12.53 -1.69 -0.32
N LEU A 83 11.88 -0.62 0.11
CA LEU A 83 10.90 0.11 -0.70
C LEU A 83 11.54 0.62 -2.00
N SER A 84 11.06 0.14 -3.15
CA SER A 84 11.42 0.67 -4.47
C SER A 84 10.77 2.05 -4.72
N GLU A 85 11.30 2.81 -5.69
CA GLU A 85 10.75 4.14 -6.04
C GLU A 85 9.28 4.07 -6.47
N ASN A 86 8.94 3.04 -7.25
CA ASN A 86 7.58 2.64 -7.53
C ASN A 86 7.26 1.42 -6.69
N PHE A 87 6.07 1.34 -6.11
CA PHE A 87 5.64 0.19 -5.31
C PHE A 87 4.14 -0.01 -5.46
N LEU A 88 3.67 -1.21 -5.16
CA LEU A 88 2.25 -1.53 -5.24
C LEU A 88 1.61 -1.48 -3.85
N VAL A 89 0.36 -1.06 -3.83
CA VAL A 89 -0.51 -1.16 -2.65
C VAL A 89 -1.81 -1.80 -3.07
N THR A 90 -2.28 -2.76 -2.29
CA THR A 90 -3.64 -3.28 -2.42
C THR A 90 -4.52 -2.73 -1.31
N THR A 91 -5.78 -2.54 -1.65
CA THR A 91 -6.87 -2.29 -0.71
C THR A 91 -7.82 -3.50 -0.74
N PHE A 92 -8.99 -3.38 -0.12
CA PHE A 92 -9.99 -4.46 -0.16
C PHE A 92 -10.54 -4.69 -1.57
N GLN A 93 -10.52 -3.63 -2.40
CA GLN A 93 -11.09 -3.67 -3.74
C GLN A 93 -10.07 -3.42 -4.84
N TYR A 94 -8.99 -2.68 -4.60
CA TYR A 94 -8.16 -2.13 -5.67
C TYR A 94 -6.69 -2.51 -5.54
N THR A 95 -5.98 -2.38 -6.66
CA THR A 95 -4.52 -2.30 -6.71
C THR A 95 -4.12 -0.90 -7.17
N PHE A 96 -3.09 -0.33 -6.55
CA PHE A 96 -2.50 0.95 -6.89
C PHE A 96 -1.03 0.77 -7.21
N LEU A 97 -0.54 1.51 -8.21
CA LEU A 97 0.89 1.79 -8.36
C LEU A 97 1.17 3.19 -7.85
N ILE A 98 2.12 3.29 -6.94
CA ILE A 98 2.48 4.54 -6.28
C ILE A 98 3.98 4.78 -6.47
N HIS A 99 4.33 6.01 -6.81
CA HIS A 99 5.70 6.48 -6.80
C HIS A 99 5.97 7.30 -5.54
N VAL A 100 7.10 7.07 -4.88
CA VAL A 100 7.48 7.71 -3.61
C VAL A 100 7.43 9.25 -3.68
N SER A 101 7.80 9.85 -4.82
CA SER A 101 7.81 11.32 -4.94
C SER A 101 6.54 11.89 -5.56
N SER A 102 5.94 11.23 -6.56
CA SER A 102 4.82 11.80 -7.32
C SER A 102 3.44 11.34 -6.84
N GLY A 103 3.38 10.31 -5.99
CA GLY A 103 2.13 9.77 -5.47
C GLY A 103 1.53 8.71 -6.39
N ILE A 104 0.21 8.60 -6.38
CA ILE A 104 -0.53 7.58 -7.15
C ILE A 104 -0.27 7.79 -8.65
N ILE A 105 0.25 6.75 -9.32
CA ILE A 105 0.40 6.71 -10.79
C ILE A 105 -0.91 6.24 -11.41
N TRP A 106 -1.43 5.10 -10.93
CA TRP A 106 -2.70 4.55 -11.39
C TRP A 106 -3.40 3.77 -10.28
N ARG A 107 -4.70 3.56 -10.49
CA ARG A 107 -5.59 2.69 -9.72
C ARG A 107 -6.26 1.73 -10.69
N SER A 108 -6.32 0.45 -10.33
CA SER A 108 -7.01 -0.57 -11.14
C SER A 108 -8.53 -0.43 -11.06
N GLU A 109 -9.24 -1.12 -11.95
CA GLU A 109 -10.64 -1.49 -11.69
C GLU A 109 -10.74 -2.43 -10.46
N PRO A 110 -11.94 -2.61 -9.86
CA PRO A 110 -12.12 -3.53 -8.74
C PRO A 110 -11.58 -4.93 -9.04
N CYS A 111 -10.75 -5.44 -8.13
CA CYS A 111 -10.13 -6.76 -8.15
C CYS A 111 -10.75 -7.73 -7.14
N GLY A 112 -11.45 -7.21 -6.13
CA GLY A 112 -12.21 -7.92 -5.12
C GLY A 112 -13.21 -6.97 -4.44
N ILE A 113 -13.87 -7.43 -3.38
CA ILE A 113 -14.74 -6.62 -2.51
C ILE A 113 -14.30 -6.62 -1.05
N ASP A 114 -13.54 -7.63 -0.60
CA ASP A 114 -13.13 -7.79 0.81
C ASP A 114 -11.63 -8.11 0.97
N GLY A 115 -10.88 -8.06 -0.13
CA GLY A 115 -9.45 -8.36 -0.09
C GLY A 115 -8.86 -8.49 -1.48
N VAL A 116 -7.64 -7.96 -1.64
CA VAL A 116 -6.83 -8.10 -2.85
C VAL A 116 -5.40 -8.46 -2.45
N ILE A 117 -4.89 -9.55 -3.01
CA ILE A 117 -3.54 -10.07 -2.76
C ILE A 117 -2.82 -10.19 -4.10
N ILE A 118 -1.57 -9.73 -4.14
CA ILE A 118 -0.67 -9.92 -5.28
C ILE A 118 0.22 -11.13 -5.02
N HIS A 119 0.25 -12.07 -5.96
CA HIS A 119 1.02 -13.31 -5.85
C HIS A 119 2.39 -13.21 -6.53
N ASP A 120 2.45 -12.56 -7.70
CA ASP A 120 3.66 -12.55 -8.54
C ASP A 120 3.63 -11.39 -9.54
N ILE A 121 4.80 -10.98 -10.02
CA ILE A 121 4.96 -10.07 -11.16
C ILE A 121 5.94 -10.70 -12.14
N ARG A 122 5.47 -10.98 -13.35
CA ARG A 122 6.33 -11.50 -14.43
C ARG A 122 5.96 -10.87 -15.75
N GLU A 123 7.00 -10.52 -16.52
CA GLU A 123 6.86 -9.96 -17.87
C GLU A 123 5.93 -8.73 -17.95
N GLY A 124 5.93 -7.89 -16.90
CA GLY A 124 5.10 -6.70 -16.81
C GLY A 124 3.62 -6.97 -16.47
N ILE A 125 3.28 -8.20 -16.09
CA ILE A 125 1.94 -8.59 -15.64
C ILE A 125 1.97 -8.90 -14.14
N ILE A 126 1.04 -8.30 -13.41
CA ILE A 126 0.73 -8.56 -12.01
C ILE A 126 -0.28 -9.71 -11.97
N TYR A 127 0.04 -10.76 -11.22
CA TYR A 127 -0.85 -11.90 -10.97
C TYR A 127 -1.33 -11.82 -9.53
N GLY A 128 -2.63 -11.84 -9.31
CA GLY A 128 -3.22 -11.71 -7.99
C GLY A 128 -4.52 -12.47 -7.84
N SER A 129 -5.12 -12.35 -6.67
CA SER A 129 -6.49 -12.81 -6.40
C SER A 129 -7.23 -11.78 -5.57
N GLY A 130 -8.53 -11.67 -5.80
CA GLY A 130 -9.41 -10.89 -4.93
C GLY A 130 -10.59 -11.70 -4.45
N GLU A 131 -11.05 -11.40 -3.25
CA GLU A 131 -12.21 -12.02 -2.63
C GLU A 131 -13.50 -11.39 -3.15
N TRP A 132 -14.46 -12.21 -3.56
CA TRP A 132 -15.76 -11.79 -4.07
C TRP A 132 -16.87 -12.43 -3.24
N ASP A 133 -18.02 -11.76 -3.14
CA ASP A 133 -19.27 -12.33 -2.62
C ASP A 133 -20.47 -11.53 -3.21
N PRO A 134 -21.36 -12.12 -4.06
CA PRO A 134 -21.27 -13.41 -4.78
C PRO A 134 -20.63 -13.30 -6.19
N PRO A 135 -20.03 -14.38 -6.74
CA PRO A 135 -19.82 -15.68 -6.10
C PRO A 135 -18.78 -15.58 -4.98
N ASP A 136 -19.05 -16.27 -3.87
CA ASP A 136 -18.19 -16.30 -2.69
C ASP A 136 -16.82 -16.92 -3.03
N GLY A 137 -15.75 -16.29 -2.54
CA GLY A 137 -14.37 -16.79 -2.56
C GLY A 137 -13.37 -15.99 -3.40
N TRP A 138 -12.14 -16.49 -3.41
CA TRP A 138 -11.00 -15.84 -4.07
C TRP A 138 -10.94 -16.19 -5.56
N ALA A 139 -11.06 -15.17 -6.42
CA ALA A 139 -10.94 -15.31 -7.87
C ALA A 139 -9.60 -14.73 -8.36
N PRO A 140 -8.92 -15.40 -9.30
CA PRO A 140 -7.66 -14.90 -9.86
C PRO A 140 -7.89 -13.68 -10.77
N PHE A 141 -6.91 -12.80 -10.84
CA PHE A 141 -6.86 -11.74 -11.81
C PHE A 141 -5.45 -11.45 -12.31
N ASN A 142 -5.38 -10.81 -13.48
CA ASN A 142 -4.14 -10.30 -14.05
C ASN A 142 -4.30 -8.82 -14.39
N LEU A 143 -3.30 -8.00 -14.06
CA LEU A 143 -3.22 -6.59 -14.44
C LEU A 143 -1.91 -6.32 -15.17
N ARG A 144 -1.93 -5.41 -16.15
CA ARG A 144 -0.69 -4.88 -16.72
C ARG A 144 -0.09 -3.87 -15.74
N LEU A 145 1.19 -4.04 -15.41
CA LEU A 145 1.91 -3.14 -14.49
C LEU A 145 1.98 -1.71 -15.02
N SER A 146 1.97 -1.52 -16.34
CA SER A 146 2.11 -0.22 -16.99
C SER A 146 0.93 0.73 -16.75
N ASP A 147 -0.29 0.19 -16.63
CA ASP A 147 -1.51 0.99 -16.61
C ASP A 147 -2.59 0.50 -15.63
N GLY A 148 -2.40 -0.65 -14.98
CA GLY A 148 -3.36 -1.21 -14.03
C GLY A 148 -4.62 -1.78 -14.67
N HIS A 149 -4.69 -1.90 -15.99
CA HIS A 149 -5.82 -2.51 -16.69
C HIS A 149 -5.67 -4.03 -16.75
N ARG A 150 -6.81 -4.73 -16.91
CA ARG A 150 -6.84 -6.19 -17.12
C ARG A 150 -5.95 -6.58 -18.31
N ALA A 151 -5.16 -7.63 -18.11
CA ALA A 151 -4.30 -8.23 -19.13
C ALA A 151 -5.03 -9.35 -19.90
#